data_AF-A0A1X4I2J5-F1
#
_entry.id   AF-A0A1X4I2J5-F1
#
_cell.length_a   1.000
_cell.length_b   1.000
_cell.length_c   1.000
_cell.angle_alpha   90.00
_cell.angle_beta   90.00
_cell.angle_gamma   90.00
#
_symmetry.space_group_name_H-M   'P 1'
#
loop_
_entity.id
_entity.type
_entity.pdbx_description
1 polymer ?
#
loop_
_entity_poly.entity_id
_entity_poly.type
_entity_poly.pdbx_seq_one_letter_code
_entity_poly.pdbx_strand_id
1 'polypeptide(L)'
;MPAFDLSPAELERHRPEIEEPADFDAFWERTLKEASAEGDPLVSVRPAENGLRLTETWDVTFRGFAGDPVRAWFSLPANVAEPLPVVVEFAGYGRGRGLPHERLTWVNAGYAHLLMDNRGQGDQYGCGGDTPDPHALAPGGPGPAVRGLLDPGDYHYRRLITDAVRA
;
A
#
# COMPACT_ATOMS: atom_id res chain seq x y z
N MET A 1 13.05 -30.52 8.86
CA MET A 1 12.18 -31.06 7.79
C MET A 1 12.08 -30.02 6.70
N PRO A 2 12.07 -30.38 5.41
CA PRO A 2 11.77 -29.42 4.35
C PRO A 2 10.36 -28.84 4.58
N ALA A 3 10.12 -27.63 4.08
CA ALA A 3 8.77 -27.09 4.01
C ALA A 3 7.91 -28.02 3.14
N PHE A 4 6.69 -28.30 3.58
CA PHE A 4 5.71 -29.13 2.89
C PHE A 4 4.34 -28.45 3.00
N ASP A 5 3.48 -28.73 2.03
CA ASP A 5 2.10 -28.24 1.95
C ASP A 5 1.23 -29.31 1.24
N LEU A 6 -0.04 -29.01 1.02
CA LEU A 6 -0.94 -29.78 0.16
C LEU A 6 -0.35 -29.94 -1.26
N SER A 7 -0.70 -31.04 -1.93
CA SER A 7 -0.32 -31.24 -3.34
C SER A 7 -1.03 -30.22 -4.25
N PRO A 8 -0.51 -29.94 -5.46
CA PRO A 8 -1.14 -28.99 -6.39
C PRO A 8 -2.63 -29.29 -6.67
N ALA A 9 -2.98 -30.57 -6.86
CA ALA A 9 -4.37 -30.98 -7.11
C ALA A 9 -5.29 -30.76 -5.89
N GLU A 10 -4.74 -30.81 -4.67
CA GLU A 10 -5.46 -30.49 -3.44
C GLU A 10 -5.58 -28.98 -3.26
N LEU A 11 -4.52 -28.20 -3.53
CA LEU A 11 -4.53 -26.73 -3.47
C LEU A 11 -5.58 -26.13 -4.43
N GLU A 12 -5.69 -26.65 -5.65
CA GLU A 12 -6.70 -26.22 -6.65
C GLU A 12 -8.14 -26.36 -6.13
N ARG A 13 -8.36 -27.29 -5.19
CA ARG A 13 -9.68 -27.61 -4.62
C ARG A 13 -9.83 -27.12 -3.19
N HIS A 14 -8.79 -26.48 -2.63
CA HIS A 14 -8.78 -26.06 -1.24
C HIS A 14 -9.72 -24.87 -1.04
N ARG A 15 -10.86 -25.13 -0.39
CA ARG A 15 -11.93 -24.17 -0.08
C ARG A 15 -12.27 -24.30 1.40
N PRO A 16 -11.43 -23.79 2.31
CA PRO A 16 -11.71 -23.88 3.74
C PRO A 16 -12.97 -23.07 4.09
N GLU A 17 -13.68 -23.52 5.11
CA GLU A 17 -14.72 -22.72 5.74
C GLU A 17 -14.05 -21.61 6.56
N ILE A 18 -14.40 -20.36 6.29
CA ILE A 18 -13.87 -19.18 6.97
C ILE A 18 -14.94 -18.66 7.92
N GLU A 19 -14.58 -18.50 9.20
CA GLU A 19 -15.44 -17.82 10.16
C GLU A 19 -15.34 -16.31 9.94
N GLU A 20 -16.30 -15.75 9.21
CA GLU A 20 -16.43 -14.32 9.00
C GLU A 20 -17.32 -13.70 10.09
N PRO A 21 -16.86 -12.65 10.80
CA PRO A 21 -17.69 -11.93 11.75
C PRO A 21 -18.97 -11.37 11.11
N ALA A 22 -20.09 -11.43 11.82
CA ALA A 22 -21.38 -10.98 11.30
C ALA A 22 -21.43 -9.49 10.90
N ASP A 23 -20.51 -8.68 11.41
CA ASP A 23 -20.39 -7.25 11.13
C ASP A 23 -19.21 -6.89 10.20
N PHE A 24 -18.59 -7.87 9.54
CA PHE A 24 -17.41 -7.67 8.69
C PHE A 24 -17.64 -6.58 7.61
N ASP A 25 -18.72 -6.70 6.84
CA ASP A 25 -19.07 -5.70 5.81
C ASP A 25 -19.33 -4.32 6.42
N ALA A 26 -20.15 -4.27 7.47
CA ALA A 26 -20.50 -3.02 8.15
C ALA A 26 -19.26 -2.31 8.74
N PHE A 27 -18.26 -3.07 9.20
CA PHE A 27 -16.98 -2.55 9.67
C PHE A 27 -16.19 -1.87 8.56
N TRP A 28 -16.08 -2.50 7.38
CA TRP A 28 -15.35 -1.94 6.25
C TRP A 28 -16.09 -0.79 5.58
N GLU A 29 -17.40 -0.90 5.37
CA GLU A 29 -18.22 0.18 4.82
C GLU A 29 -18.09 1.46 5.66
N ARG A 30 -18.17 1.34 6.99
CA ARG A 30 -17.96 2.47 7.90
C ARG A 30 -16.55 3.05 7.74
N THR A 31 -15.53 2.19 7.77
CA THR A 31 -14.12 2.62 7.66
C THR A 31 -13.83 3.37 6.36
N LEU A 32 -14.32 2.86 5.22
CA LEU A 32 -14.09 3.48 3.92
C LEU A 32 -14.93 4.75 3.72
N LYS A 33 -16.14 4.80 4.30
CA LYS A 33 -16.99 5.99 4.30
C LYS A 33 -16.36 7.12 5.11
N GLU A 34 -15.81 6.82 6.29
CA GLU A 34 -15.07 7.78 7.12
C GLU A 34 -13.88 8.36 6.34
N ALA A 35 -13.05 7.51 5.71
CA ALA A 35 -11.91 7.98 4.93
C ALA A 35 -12.31 8.81 3.69
N SER A 36 -13.42 8.46 3.03
CA SER A 36 -13.92 9.20 1.87
C SER A 36 -14.51 10.56 2.23
N ALA A 37 -14.97 10.74 3.47
CA ALA A 37 -15.50 12.01 3.96
C ALA A 37 -14.42 13.10 4.10
N GLU A 38 -13.13 12.72 4.12
CA GLU A 38 -11.97 13.63 4.16
C GLU A 38 -11.74 14.39 2.83
N GLY A 39 -12.54 14.10 1.80
CA GLY A 39 -12.56 14.80 0.52
C GLY A 39 -11.63 14.17 -0.53
N ASP A 40 -11.15 15.02 -1.46
CA ASP A 40 -10.28 14.61 -2.56
C ASP A 40 -9.01 13.91 -2.01
N PRO A 41 -8.70 12.68 -2.42
CA PRO A 41 -7.50 11.99 -1.97
C PRO A 41 -6.23 12.76 -2.31
N LEU A 42 -6.12 13.46 -3.44
CA LEU A 42 -4.85 14.03 -3.85
C LEU A 42 -4.48 15.26 -3.01
N VAL A 43 -3.30 15.22 -2.38
CA VAL A 43 -2.78 16.34 -1.56
C VAL A 43 -1.72 17.10 -2.35
N SER A 44 -0.74 16.41 -2.91
CA SER A 44 0.31 17.05 -3.70
C SER A 44 1.02 16.07 -4.64
N VAL A 45 1.54 16.63 -5.73
CA VAL A 45 2.35 15.93 -6.74
C VAL A 45 3.56 16.82 -7.03
N ARG A 46 4.77 16.33 -6.73
CA ARG A 46 6.01 17.11 -6.89
C ARG A 46 7.00 16.33 -7.75
N PRO A 47 7.58 16.91 -8.81
CA PRO A 47 8.62 16.24 -9.59
C PRO A 47 9.77 15.76 -8.69
N ALA A 48 10.23 14.53 -8.91
CA ALA A 48 11.34 13.93 -8.19
C ALA A 48 12.63 14.06 -9.01
N GLU A 49 13.64 14.73 -8.45
CA GLU A 49 14.96 14.82 -9.06
C GLU A 49 15.73 13.51 -8.85
N ASN A 50 15.75 12.64 -9.87
CA ASN A 50 16.39 11.32 -9.80
C ASN A 50 17.40 11.04 -10.93
N GLY A 51 17.53 11.97 -11.89
CA GLY A 51 18.46 11.86 -13.02
C GLY A 51 18.06 10.85 -14.11
N LEU A 52 16.89 10.23 -14.01
CA LEU A 52 16.38 9.31 -15.04
C LEU A 52 15.94 10.10 -16.28
N ARG A 53 16.36 9.62 -17.46
CA ARG A 53 16.05 10.28 -18.75
C ARG A 53 14.84 9.69 -19.46
N LEU A 54 14.56 8.41 -19.19
CA LEU A 54 13.50 7.65 -19.86
C LEU A 54 12.24 7.54 -19.00
N THR A 55 12.27 8.13 -17.80
CA THR A 55 11.21 8.03 -16.81
C THR A 55 11.05 9.37 -16.13
N GLU A 56 9.83 9.87 -16.11
CA GLU A 56 9.43 10.99 -15.27
C GLU A 56 8.84 10.42 -13.98
N THR A 57 9.15 11.03 -12.84
CA THR A 57 8.70 10.55 -11.53
C THR A 57 8.30 11.71 -10.65
N TRP A 58 7.24 11.50 -9.87
CA TRP A 58 6.72 12.46 -8.92
C TRP A 58 6.61 11.82 -7.53
N ASP A 59 7.01 12.58 -6.52
CA ASP A 59 6.63 12.35 -5.13
C ASP A 59 5.15 12.72 -4.96
N VAL A 60 4.32 11.72 -4.67
CA VAL A 60 2.89 11.90 -4.45
C VAL A 60 2.60 11.81 -2.96
N THR A 61 1.71 12.70 -2.51
CA THR A 61 1.07 12.60 -1.19
C THR A 61 -0.44 12.58 -1.40
N PHE A 62 -1.12 11.63 -0.78
CA PHE A 62 -2.58 11.50 -0.81
C PHE A 62 -3.15 11.24 0.61
N ARG A 63 -4.46 11.43 0.78
CA ARG A 63 -5.19 11.22 2.04
C ARG A 63 -5.61 9.76 2.16
N GLY A 64 -4.99 9.04 3.08
CA GLY A 64 -5.31 7.65 3.42
C GLY A 64 -6.32 7.54 4.57
N PHE A 65 -6.09 6.57 5.45
CA PHE A 65 -6.87 6.39 6.68
C PHE A 65 -6.93 7.69 7.51
N ALA A 66 -8.14 8.06 7.96
CA ALA A 66 -8.39 9.27 8.77
C ALA A 66 -7.82 10.59 8.18
N GLY A 67 -7.61 10.65 6.87
CA GLY A 67 -7.04 11.83 6.21
C GLY A 67 -5.52 11.93 6.31
N ASP A 68 -4.85 10.92 6.88
CA ASP A 68 -3.39 10.89 7.04
C ASP A 68 -2.66 11.05 5.69
N PRO A 69 -1.53 11.78 5.66
CA PRO A 69 -0.73 11.91 4.46
C PRO A 69 0.05 10.60 4.18
N VAL A 70 -0.32 9.89 3.12
CA VAL A 70 0.35 8.70 2.62
C VAL A 70 1.23 9.07 1.43
N ARG A 71 2.45 8.51 1.41
CA ARG A 71 3.45 8.79 0.37
C ARG A 71 3.42 7.72 -0.72
N ALA A 72 3.73 8.12 -1.95
CA ALA A 72 3.87 7.20 -3.07
C ALA A 72 4.87 7.74 -4.09
N TRP A 73 5.39 6.86 -4.95
CA TRP A 73 6.04 7.25 -6.20
C TRP A 73 5.05 7.08 -7.33
N PHE A 74 4.84 8.12 -8.13
CA PHE A 74 4.16 8.01 -9.41
C PHE A 74 5.18 8.16 -10.54
N SER A 75 5.21 7.24 -11.48
CA SER A 75 6.20 7.22 -12.56
C SER A 75 5.55 6.93 -13.92
N LEU A 76 6.06 7.59 -14.96
CA LEU A 76 5.62 7.46 -16.35
C LEU A 76 6.83 7.31 -17.28
N PRO A 77 6.69 6.63 -18.44
CA PRO A 77 7.68 6.72 -19.50
C PRO A 77 7.76 8.17 -19.99
N ALA A 78 8.98 8.68 -20.17
CA ALA A 78 9.18 10.04 -20.63
C ALA A 78 8.68 10.25 -22.07
N ASN A 79 8.19 11.45 -22.38
CA ASN A 79 7.73 11.87 -23.71
C ASN A 79 6.49 11.12 -24.24
N VAL A 80 5.61 10.65 -23.36
CA VAL A 80 4.31 10.09 -23.73
C VAL A 80 3.23 11.16 -23.62
N ALA A 81 2.41 11.32 -24.67
CA ALA A 81 1.34 12.32 -24.69
C ALA A 81 -0.05 11.70 -24.51
N GLU A 82 -0.20 10.42 -24.87
CA GLU A 82 -1.41 9.65 -24.72
C GLU A 82 -1.63 9.14 -23.28
N PRO A 83 -2.88 8.98 -22.84
CA PRO A 83 -3.17 8.31 -21.58
C PRO A 83 -2.65 6.87 -21.56
N LEU A 84 -2.01 6.49 -20.46
CA LEU A 84 -1.49 5.13 -20.25
C LEU A 84 -2.39 4.32 -19.32
N PRO A 85 -2.45 2.98 -19.49
CA PRO A 85 -2.94 2.11 -18.44
C PRO A 85 -2.08 2.26 -17.19
N VAL A 86 -2.70 2.15 -16.01
CA VAL A 86 -2.05 2.36 -14.72
C VAL A 86 -1.93 1.03 -13.96
N VAL A 87 -0.77 0.80 -13.35
CA VAL A 87 -0.56 -0.21 -12.32
C VAL A 87 -0.40 0.48 -10.98
N VAL A 88 -1.22 0.10 -10.00
CA VAL A 88 -1.03 0.46 -8.58
C VAL A 88 -0.36 -0.73 -7.90
N GLU A 89 0.83 -0.51 -7.36
CA GLU A 89 1.64 -1.53 -6.69
C GLU A 89 1.69 -1.28 -5.18
N PHE A 90 1.49 -2.35 -4.41
CA PHE A 90 1.61 -2.36 -2.96
C PHE A 90 2.86 -3.13 -2.53
N ALA A 91 3.66 -2.53 -1.64
CA ALA A 91 4.91 -3.12 -1.21
C ALA A 91 4.71 -4.31 -0.25
N GLY A 92 5.59 -5.32 -0.35
CA GLY A 92 5.58 -6.48 0.56
C GLY A 92 5.93 -6.11 2.00
N TYR A 93 5.71 -7.06 2.92
CA TYR A 93 5.93 -6.87 4.36
C TYR A 93 7.33 -6.31 4.69
N GLY A 94 7.37 -5.29 5.55
CA GLY A 94 8.61 -4.67 6.02
C GLY A 94 9.30 -3.76 5.00
N ARG A 95 8.75 -3.59 3.80
CA ARG A 95 9.21 -2.65 2.77
C ARG A 95 8.39 -1.37 2.80
N GLY A 96 8.98 -0.31 2.27
CA GLY A 96 8.31 0.92 1.90
C GLY A 96 8.54 1.24 0.42
N ARG A 97 8.19 2.47 0.00
CA ARG A 97 8.32 2.94 -1.38
C ARG A 97 9.77 3.05 -1.88
N GLY A 98 10.76 3.05 -0.98
CA GLY A 98 12.19 3.10 -1.32
C GLY A 98 12.57 4.33 -2.16
N LEU A 99 13.64 4.21 -2.94
CA LEU A 99 14.08 5.24 -3.87
C LEU A 99 13.31 5.18 -5.20
N PRO A 100 13.11 6.32 -5.90
CA PRO A 100 12.27 6.39 -7.10
C PRO A 100 12.76 5.54 -8.30
N HIS A 101 14.01 5.06 -8.29
CA HIS A 101 14.58 4.25 -9.36
C HIS A 101 14.59 2.74 -9.07
N GLU A 102 14.10 2.29 -7.92
CA GLU A 102 14.13 0.87 -7.54
C GLU A 102 13.08 0.01 -8.24
N ARG A 103 11.95 0.60 -8.66
CA ARG A 103 10.79 -0.12 -9.20
C ARG A 103 10.36 0.45 -10.56
N LEU A 104 11.10 0.07 -11.60
CA LEU A 104 10.91 0.58 -12.97
C LEU A 104 10.28 -0.44 -13.93
N THR A 105 9.91 -1.64 -13.47
CA THR A 105 9.39 -2.72 -14.32
C THR A 105 8.18 -2.28 -15.13
N TRP A 106 7.15 -1.73 -14.47
CA TRP A 106 5.90 -1.34 -15.13
C TRP A 106 6.06 -0.15 -16.07
N VAL A 107 6.87 0.84 -15.67
CA VAL A 107 7.20 1.98 -16.51
C VAL A 107 7.90 1.53 -17.79
N ASN A 108 8.89 0.64 -17.68
CA ASN A 108 9.58 0.08 -18.85
C ASN A 108 8.69 -0.83 -19.71
N ALA A 109 7.59 -1.32 -19.16
CA ALA A 109 6.56 -2.07 -19.90
C ALA A 109 5.49 -1.16 -20.54
N GLY A 110 5.59 0.17 -20.38
CA GLY A 110 4.67 1.13 -20.99
C GLY A 110 3.45 1.49 -20.13
N TYR A 111 3.50 1.25 -18.82
CA TYR A 111 2.44 1.61 -17.89
C TYR A 111 2.79 2.87 -17.08
N ALA A 112 1.75 3.61 -16.71
CA ALA A 112 1.84 4.47 -15.54
C ALA A 112 1.93 3.61 -14.29
N HIS A 113 2.75 4.01 -13.32
CA HIS A 113 3.00 3.21 -12.14
C HIS A 113 2.87 4.06 -10.87
N LEU A 114 1.97 3.66 -9.98
CA LEU A 114 1.86 4.23 -8.63
C LEU A 114 2.33 3.17 -7.63
N LEU A 115 3.48 3.40 -6.99
CA LEU A 115 3.98 2.58 -5.89
C LEU A 115 3.59 3.24 -4.58
N MET A 116 2.60 2.68 -3.89
CA MET A 116 2.17 3.14 -2.58
C MET A 116 3.20 2.72 -1.52
N ASP A 117 3.54 3.64 -0.63
CA ASP A 117 4.34 3.34 0.55
C ASP A 117 3.51 2.65 1.64
N ASN A 118 4.16 1.83 2.46
CA ASN A 118 3.49 1.16 3.58
C ASN A 118 3.65 2.00 4.85
N ARG A 119 2.54 2.50 5.39
CA ARG A 119 2.56 3.28 6.65
C ARG A 119 3.31 2.54 7.76
N GLY A 120 4.20 3.22 8.46
CA GLY A 120 4.95 2.68 9.60
C GLY A 120 5.81 1.45 9.30
N GLN A 121 6.21 1.24 8.04
CA GLN A 121 7.11 0.18 7.57
C GLN A 121 8.29 0.75 6.76
N GLY A 122 9.09 -0.13 6.14
CA GLY A 122 10.29 0.22 5.38
C GLY A 122 11.60 0.04 6.16
N ASP A 123 11.54 -0.53 7.37
CA ASP A 123 12.66 -0.74 8.28
C ASP A 123 13.33 -2.11 8.18
N GLN A 124 12.73 -3.07 7.45
CA GLN A 124 13.25 -4.44 7.37
C GLN A 124 13.99 -4.73 6.05
N TYR A 125 13.46 -4.23 4.93
CA TYR A 125 13.99 -4.54 3.59
C TYR A 125 13.89 -3.35 2.65
N GLY A 126 14.86 -3.22 1.74
CA GLY A 126 14.90 -2.12 0.76
C GLY A 126 15.51 -0.84 1.33
N CYS A 127 15.11 0.32 0.80
CA CYS A 127 15.69 1.62 1.13
C CYS A 127 14.73 2.55 1.89
N GLY A 128 13.80 2.02 2.68
CA GLY A 128 12.95 2.82 3.56
C GLY A 128 11.51 3.02 3.08
N GLY A 129 10.76 3.69 3.94
CA GLY A 129 9.43 4.26 3.70
C GLY A 129 9.36 5.63 4.37
N ASP A 130 8.46 6.48 3.88
CA ASP A 130 8.29 7.88 4.30
C ASP A 130 6.91 8.15 4.93
N THR A 131 6.03 7.15 4.99
CA THR A 131 4.69 7.26 5.56
C THR A 131 4.70 6.85 7.02
N PRO A 132 4.53 7.78 7.98
CA PRO A 132 4.38 7.41 9.39
C PRO A 132 3.02 6.76 9.68
N ASP A 133 2.91 6.02 10.78
CA ASP A 133 1.60 5.54 11.31
C ASP A 133 1.32 6.21 12.66
N PRO A 134 0.64 7.37 12.70
CA PRO A 134 0.40 8.12 13.93
C PRO A 134 -0.61 7.42 14.87
N HIS A 135 -1.31 6.40 14.38
CA HIS A 135 -2.33 5.66 15.10
C HIS A 135 -1.79 4.39 15.78
N ALA A 136 -0.49 4.11 15.68
CA ALA A 136 0.15 2.93 16.29
C ALA A 136 0.38 3.09 17.81
N LEU A 137 -0.66 3.48 18.56
CA LEU A 137 -0.60 3.76 20.01
C LEU A 137 -1.07 2.58 20.86
N ALA A 138 -1.91 1.71 20.31
CA ALA A 138 -2.39 0.53 21.01
C ALA A 138 -1.25 -0.46 21.30
N PRO A 139 -1.25 -1.16 22.45
CA PRO A 139 -0.29 -2.22 22.72
C PRO A 139 -0.24 -3.25 21.59
N GLY A 140 0.95 -3.71 21.25
CA GLY A 140 1.16 -4.66 20.17
C GLY A 140 2.56 -5.27 20.21
N GLY A 141 2.78 -6.26 19.36
CA GLY A 141 4.09 -6.89 19.20
C GLY A 141 5.01 -6.10 18.25
N PRO A 142 6.21 -6.64 17.96
CA PRO A 142 7.29 -5.88 17.32
C PRO A 142 7.03 -5.50 15.86
N GLY A 143 6.08 -6.15 15.17
CA GLY A 143 5.87 -6.01 13.74
C GLY A 143 4.44 -5.66 13.34
N PRO A 144 4.24 -5.10 12.13
CA PRO A 144 2.93 -4.74 11.59
C PRO A 144 1.82 -5.80 11.78
N ALA A 145 2.16 -7.09 11.68
CA ALA A 145 1.20 -8.18 11.80
C ALA A 145 0.46 -8.25 13.15
N VAL A 146 1.04 -7.68 14.21
CA VAL A 146 0.56 -7.79 15.59
C VAL A 146 0.35 -6.44 16.27
N ARG A 147 0.46 -5.33 15.53
CA ARG A 147 0.19 -3.98 16.06
C ARG A 147 -1.32 -3.74 16.13
N GLY A 148 -1.84 -3.50 17.34
CA GLY A 148 -3.27 -3.30 17.58
C GLY A 148 -4.13 -4.55 17.35
N LEU A 149 -3.56 -5.76 17.49
CA LEU A 149 -4.26 -7.02 17.17
C LEU A 149 -5.48 -7.31 18.07
N LEU A 150 -5.57 -6.69 19.24
CA LEU A 150 -6.63 -6.97 20.22
C LEU A 150 -7.97 -6.30 19.90
N ASP A 151 -7.98 -5.32 19.00
CA ASP A 151 -9.19 -4.63 18.55
C ASP A 151 -9.09 -4.37 17.04
N PRO A 152 -10.07 -4.79 16.22
CA PRO A 152 -10.03 -4.56 14.77
C PRO A 152 -9.96 -3.07 14.41
N GLY A 153 -10.51 -2.18 15.25
CA GLY A 153 -10.45 -0.74 15.10
C GLY A 153 -9.03 -0.17 15.20
N ASP A 154 -8.19 -0.79 16.04
CA ASP A 154 -6.79 -0.42 16.27
C ASP A 154 -5.81 -1.20 15.38
N TYR A 155 -6.29 -2.19 14.64
CA TYR A 155 -5.42 -3.08 13.89
C TYR A 155 -4.72 -2.39 12.71
N HIS A 156 -3.42 -2.62 12.58
CA HIS A 156 -2.59 -1.97 11.55
C HIS A 156 -3.11 -2.15 10.12
N TYR A 157 -3.57 -3.35 9.76
CA TYR A 157 -4.06 -3.60 8.41
C TYR A 157 -5.40 -2.90 8.11
N ARG A 158 -6.21 -2.51 9.11
CA ARG A 158 -7.37 -1.64 8.88
C ARG A 158 -6.92 -0.34 8.19
N ARG A 159 -5.87 0.27 8.72
CA ARG A 159 -5.33 1.54 8.23
C ARG A 159 -4.62 1.37 6.90
N LEU A 160 -3.74 0.37 6.79
CA LEU A 160 -2.98 0.11 5.56
C LEU A 160 -3.89 -0.26 4.37
N ILE A 161 -4.93 -1.07 4.59
CA ILE A 161 -5.91 -1.41 3.54
C ILE A 161 -6.74 -0.17 3.16
N THR A 162 -7.07 0.69 4.12
CA THR A 162 -7.75 1.96 3.82
C THR A 162 -6.88 2.86 2.93
N ASP A 163 -5.57 2.94 3.20
CA ASP A 163 -4.64 3.65 2.30
C ASP A 163 -4.64 3.05 0.90
N ALA A 164 -4.60 1.71 0.80
CA ALA A 164 -4.58 1.00 -0.46
C ALA A 164 -5.84 1.24 -1.32
N VAL A 165 -7.01 1.41 -0.69
CA VAL A 165 -8.25 1.77 -1.39
C VAL A 165 -8.26 3.22 -1.86
N ARG A 166 -7.50 4.09 -1.18
CA ARG A 166 -7.41 5.53 -1.49
C ARG A 166 -6.35 5.86 -2.54
N ALA A 167 -5.37 4.97 -2.74
CA ALA A 167 -4.32 5.06 -3.75
C ALA A 167 -4.86 4.82 -5.17
#